data_AF-A0A3D0UUJ7-F1
#
_entry.id   AF-A0A3D0UUJ7-F1
#
_cell.length_a   1.000
_cell.length_b   1.000
_cell.length_c   1.000
_cell.angle_alpha   90.00
_cell.angle_beta   90.00
_cell.angle_gamma   90.00
#
_symmetry.space_group_name_H-M   'P 1'
#
loop_
_entity.id
_entity.type
_entity.pdbx_description
1 polymer ?
#
loop_
_entity_poly.entity_id
_entity_poly.type
_entity_poly.pdbx_seq_one_letter_code
_entity_poly.pdbx_strand_id
1 'polypeptide(L)'
;MVKEDKLTPLTEFTNEQLQGKEIVEKDGLKYVKEVVEKQVYGYKVFKDGVLLGANIYRNNIAPIYMKRDDRTRHHYCIGKSGTGKSVFLQTMARQDVWNGDGLCLIDPHGDLAEDVLAYIPKERAKDVVYFDAGNEDRPMGLNLYEIQTLDEADRVVNDATEIFLKMFGPEIFGPRLQEYFKYGSLTLLEDFEDRPTLLDVVRLFTD
;
A
#
# COMPACT_ATOMS: atom_id res chain seq x y z
N MET A 1 10.89 20.31 8.05
CA MET A 1 12.20 20.40 8.74
C MET A 1 12.13 21.52 9.75
N VAL A 2 12.73 21.35 10.93
CA VAL A 2 12.75 22.41 11.95
C VAL A 2 14.11 23.07 11.97
N LYS A 3 14.09 24.38 12.13
CA LYS A 3 15.28 25.21 12.26
C LYS A 3 15.65 25.28 13.73
N GLU A 4 16.84 24.81 14.06
CA GLU A 4 17.42 24.91 15.40
C GLU A 4 18.71 25.72 15.34
N ASP A 5 18.94 26.54 16.35
CA ASP A 5 20.20 27.28 16.49
C ASP A 5 21.27 26.30 16.99
N LYS A 6 22.25 26.00 16.14
CA LYS A 6 23.46 25.28 16.51
C LYS A 6 24.55 26.29 16.85
N LEU A 7 25.12 26.15 18.04
CA LEU A 7 26.30 26.90 18.46
C LEU A 7 27.55 26.05 18.23
N THR A 8 28.36 26.44 17.26
CA THR A 8 29.63 25.78 16.94
C THR A 8 30.79 26.65 17.44
N PRO A 9 31.78 26.12 18.18
CA PRO A 9 32.90 26.93 18.68
C PRO A 9 33.59 27.74 17.58
N LEU A 10 33.93 29.01 17.85
CA LEU A 10 34.59 29.90 16.87
C LEU A 10 35.92 29.32 16.35
N THR A 11 36.59 28.49 17.16
CA THR A 11 37.84 27.80 16.83
C THR A 11 37.73 26.80 15.67
N GLU A 12 36.51 26.39 15.31
CA GLU A 12 36.26 25.45 14.20
C GLU A 12 36.15 26.16 12.83
N PHE A 13 36.26 27.48 12.79
CA PHE A 13 36.12 28.28 11.56
C PHE A 13 37.39 29.06 11.25
N THR A 14 37.73 29.14 9.96
CA THR A 14 38.77 30.07 9.48
C THR A 14 38.21 31.49 9.36
N ASN A 15 39.09 32.49 9.36
CA ASN A 15 38.68 33.91 9.22
C ASN A 15 37.82 34.19 7.97
N GLU A 16 38.06 33.47 6.88
CA GLU A 16 37.25 33.57 5.64
C GLU A 16 35.83 33.00 5.83
N GLN A 17 35.69 31.93 6.62
CA GLN A 17 34.39 31.28 6.88
C GLN A 17 33.52 32.04 7.89
N LEU A 18 34.07 33.03 8.59
CA LEU A 18 33.36 33.87 9.55
C LEU A 18 32.64 35.05 8.90
N GLN A 19 32.92 35.34 7.63
CA GLN A 19 32.35 36.49 6.94
C GLN A 19 30.83 36.35 6.81
N GLY A 20 30.08 37.26 7.44
CA GLY A 20 28.62 37.27 7.41
C GLY A 20 27.92 36.29 8.37
N LYS A 21 28.67 35.61 9.26
CA LYS A 21 28.07 34.72 10.27
C LYS A 21 27.83 35.44 11.61
N GLU A 22 26.75 35.08 12.30
CA GLU A 22 26.41 35.63 13.61
C GLU A 22 27.29 34.99 14.69
N ILE A 23 27.99 35.80 15.49
CA ILE A 23 28.85 35.35 16.59
C ILE A 23 28.17 35.68 17.91
N VAL A 24 28.07 34.68 18.78
CA VAL A 24 27.43 34.78 20.11
C VAL A 24 28.43 34.38 21.17
N GLU A 25 28.46 35.11 22.29
CA GLU A 25 29.31 34.80 23.43
C GLU A 25 28.48 34.16 24.56
N LYS A 26 28.96 33.02 25.06
CA LYS A 26 28.31 32.29 26.15
C LYS A 26 29.38 31.70 27.06
N ASP A 27 29.26 31.92 28.37
CA ASP A 27 30.19 31.41 29.38
C ASP A 27 31.68 31.78 29.11
N GLY A 28 31.93 32.96 28.53
CA GLY A 28 33.26 33.45 28.19
C GLY A 28 33.89 32.83 26.93
N LEU A 29 33.12 32.01 26.20
CA LEU A 29 33.52 31.39 24.93
C LEU A 29 32.70 31.96 23.77
N LYS A 30 33.34 32.12 22.61
CA LYS A 30 32.70 32.61 21.38
C LYS A 30 32.26 31.45 20.50
N TYR A 31 31.03 31.54 20.00
CA TYR A 31 30.39 30.56 19.14
C TYR A 31 29.88 31.23 17.87
N VAL A 32 29.91 30.50 16.77
CA VAL A 32 29.17 30.84 15.57
C VAL A 32 27.77 30.24 15.69
N LYS A 33 26.75 31.09 15.53
CA LYS A 33 25.34 30.68 15.54
C LYS A 33 24.92 30.34 14.11
N GLU A 34 24.64 29.07 13.88
CA GLU A 34 24.17 28.57 12.59
C GLU A 34 22.75 28.02 12.74
N VAL A 35 21.85 28.45 11.86
CA VAL A 35 20.52 27.84 11.79
C VAL A 35 20.63 26.56 10.99
N VAL A 36 20.56 25.42 11.66
CA VAL A 36 20.64 24.09 11.02
C VAL A 36 19.26 23.47 10.88
N GLU A 37 19.09 22.70 9.81
CA GLU A 37 17.89 21.88 9.63
C GLU A 37 18.01 20.60 10.45
N LYS A 38 17.05 20.37 11.33
CA LYS A 38 16.92 19.15 12.10
C LYS A 38 15.82 18.27 11.53
N GLN A 39 16.20 17.04 11.21
CA GLN A 39 15.25 15.96 10.97
C GLN A 39 14.82 15.38 12.31
N VAL A 40 13.51 15.23 12.49
CA VAL A 40 12.91 14.71 13.71
C VAL A 40 12.33 13.34 13.42
N TYR A 41 12.79 12.37 14.20
CA TYR A 41 12.47 10.95 14.09
C TYR A 41 11.91 10.43 15.42
N GLY A 42 11.45 9.18 15.43
CA GLY A 42 11.08 8.49 16.67
C GLY A 42 9.70 8.86 17.21
N TYR A 43 8.77 9.28 16.36
CA TYR A 43 7.37 9.43 16.78
C TYR A 43 6.82 8.10 17.26
N LYS A 44 6.01 8.17 18.32
CA LYS A 44 5.36 6.99 18.89
C LYS A 44 4.36 6.44 17.88
N VAL A 45 4.57 5.19 17.48
CA VAL A 45 3.55 4.42 16.74
C VAL A 45 2.55 3.88 17.77
N PHE A 46 1.26 3.98 17.44
CA PHE A 46 0.17 3.54 18.32
C PHE A 46 -0.53 2.34 17.69
N LYS A 47 -1.07 1.45 18.54
CA LYS A 47 -1.87 0.33 18.06
C LYS A 47 -3.21 0.78 17.43
N ASP A 48 -3.79 1.85 17.95
CA ASP A 48 -5.11 2.36 17.54
C ASP A 48 -5.03 3.55 16.58
N GLY A 49 -3.88 3.77 15.95
CA GLY A 49 -3.74 4.84 14.96
C GLY A 49 -2.44 4.78 14.17
N VAL A 50 -2.46 5.37 12.98
CA VAL A 50 -1.31 5.45 12.10
C VAL A 50 -0.80 6.89 12.04
N LEU A 51 0.51 7.07 12.14
CA LEU A 51 1.18 8.33 11.90
C LEU A 51 1.10 8.65 10.40
N LEU A 52 0.50 9.79 10.08
CA LEU A 52 0.45 10.32 8.71
C LEU A 52 1.67 11.19 8.39
N GLY A 53 2.19 11.88 9.40
CA GLY A 53 3.28 12.83 9.25
C GLY A 53 3.35 13.79 10.41
N ALA A 54 3.97 14.95 10.20
CA ALA A 54 4.09 15.98 11.22
C ALA A 54 3.71 17.35 10.65
N ASN A 55 2.89 18.08 11.41
CA ASN A 55 2.64 19.49 11.17
C ASN A 55 3.79 20.30 11.78
N ILE A 56 4.29 21.27 11.03
CA ILE A 56 5.33 22.19 11.50
C ILE A 56 4.75 23.59 11.46
N TYR A 57 4.53 24.17 12.63
CA TYR A 57 4.00 25.51 12.77
C TYR A 57 4.83 26.30 13.78
N ARG A 58 5.45 27.40 13.33
CA ARG A 58 6.29 28.27 14.17
C ARG A 58 7.37 27.51 14.95
N ASN A 59 8.13 26.64 14.26
CA ASN A 59 9.12 25.73 14.85
C ASN A 59 8.58 24.73 15.89
N ASN A 60 7.27 24.67 16.10
CA ASN A 60 6.64 23.59 16.87
C ASN A 60 6.27 22.44 15.93
N ILE A 61 6.60 21.22 16.34
CA ILE A 61 6.30 20.01 15.61
C ILE A 61 5.21 19.25 16.32
N ALA A 62 4.09 19.04 15.63
CA ALA A 62 2.99 18.24 16.12
C ALA A 62 2.82 17.01 15.21
N PRO A 63 3.06 15.78 15.68
CA PRO A 63 2.77 14.58 14.90
C PRO A 63 1.26 14.47 14.65
N ILE A 64 0.89 14.11 13.43
CA ILE A 64 -0.50 13.95 12.98
C ILE A 64 -0.78 12.47 12.80
N TYR A 65 -1.80 11.99 13.50
CA TYR A 65 -2.23 10.60 13.46
C TYR A 65 -3.64 10.51 12.88
N MET A 66 -3.92 9.40 12.20
CA MET A 66 -5.26 8.98 11.83
C MET A 66 -5.68 7.86 12.77
N LYS A 67 -6.84 8.00 13.41
CA LYS A 67 -7.37 6.94 14.27
C LYS A 67 -7.80 5.74 13.43
N ARG A 68 -7.76 4.56 14.03
CA ARG A 68 -8.24 3.34 13.38
C ARG A 68 -9.70 3.45 12.92
N ASP A 69 -10.56 4.05 13.76
CA ASP A 69 -11.98 4.24 13.40
C ASP A 69 -12.17 5.16 12.20
N ASP A 70 -11.34 6.19 12.04
CA ASP A 70 -11.42 7.11 10.91
C ASP A 70 -11.06 6.41 9.59
N ARG A 71 -10.20 5.38 9.63
CA ARG A 71 -9.80 4.61 8.44
C ARG A 71 -10.91 3.74 7.87
N THR A 72 -11.94 3.44 8.65
CA THR A 72 -13.11 2.69 8.18
C THR A 72 -13.93 3.45 7.13
N ARG A 73 -13.72 4.77 7.03
CA ARG A 73 -14.41 5.65 6.07
C ARG A 73 -13.74 5.72 4.70
N HIS A 74 -12.69 4.92 4.47
CA HIS A 74 -11.81 4.96 3.30
C HIS A 74 -11.07 6.30 3.14
N HIS A 75 -10.02 6.32 2.33
CA HIS A 75 -9.33 7.56 1.99
C HIS A 75 -8.85 7.53 0.54
N TYR A 76 -8.70 8.71 -0.04
CA TYR A 76 -8.26 8.88 -1.41
C TYR A 76 -6.96 9.69 -1.44
N CYS A 77 -5.91 9.13 -2.04
CA CYS A 77 -4.59 9.74 -2.12
C CYS A 77 -4.30 10.18 -3.57
N ILE A 78 -4.21 11.50 -3.81
CA ILE A 78 -3.98 12.08 -5.13
C ILE A 78 -2.64 12.81 -5.15
N GLY A 79 -1.91 12.69 -6.26
CA GLY A 79 -0.65 13.37 -6.48
C GLY A 79 -0.02 12.95 -7.81
N LYS A 80 0.84 13.79 -8.38
CA LYS A 80 1.62 13.45 -9.58
C LYS A 80 2.64 12.35 -9.28
N SER A 81 3.26 11.77 -10.31
CA SER A 81 4.41 10.88 -10.08
C SER A 81 5.52 11.63 -9.33
N GLY A 82 6.23 10.91 -8.45
CA GLY A 82 7.30 11.48 -7.63
C GLY A 82 6.85 12.32 -6.41
N THR A 83 5.55 12.48 -6.15
CA THR A 83 5.07 13.26 -4.98
C THR A 83 5.04 12.47 -3.67
N GLY A 84 5.57 11.23 -3.66
CA GLY A 84 5.65 10.40 -2.45
C GLY A 84 4.39 9.60 -2.10
N LYS A 85 3.46 9.38 -3.05
CA LYS A 85 2.26 8.56 -2.80
C LYS A 85 2.60 7.12 -2.36
N SER A 86 3.49 6.44 -3.08
CA SER A 86 3.92 5.08 -2.75
C SER A 86 4.58 5.05 -1.38
N VAL A 87 5.47 6.01 -1.09
CA VAL A 87 6.11 6.15 0.23
C VAL A 87 5.08 6.36 1.34
N PHE A 88 4.04 7.16 1.10
CA PHE A 88 2.96 7.38 2.06
C PHE A 88 2.17 6.10 2.34
N LEU A 89 1.74 5.38 1.30
CA LEU A 89 1.04 4.09 1.43
C LEU A 89 1.92 3.04 2.12
N GLN A 90 3.18 2.94 1.72
CA GLN A 90 4.19 2.06 2.33
C GLN A 90 4.36 2.35 3.82
N THR A 91 4.44 3.62 4.21
CA THR A 91 4.63 4.03 5.61
C THR A 91 3.41 3.65 6.45
N MET A 92 2.20 3.72 5.90
CA MET A 92 1.00 3.23 6.59
C MET A 92 1.00 1.69 6.68
N ALA A 93 1.27 1.00 5.57
CA ALA A 93 1.31 -0.47 5.53
C ALA A 93 2.31 -1.06 6.55
N ARG A 94 3.51 -0.47 6.68
CA ARG A 94 4.50 -0.89 7.69
C ARG A 94 3.97 -0.76 9.11
N GLN A 95 3.25 0.33 9.42
CA GLN A 95 2.65 0.53 10.73
C GLN A 95 1.57 -0.51 11.01
N ASP A 96 0.74 -0.84 10.00
CA ASP A 96 -0.30 -1.88 10.12
C ASP A 96 0.32 -3.25 10.40
N VAL A 97 1.34 -3.62 9.63
CA VAL A 97 2.07 -4.88 9.81
C VAL A 97 2.62 -4.99 11.23
N TRP A 98 3.26 -3.92 11.73
CA TRP A 98 3.85 -3.89 13.08
C TRP A 98 2.82 -3.85 14.20
N ASN A 99 1.64 -3.29 13.94
CA ASN A 99 0.50 -3.32 14.87
C ASN A 99 -0.18 -4.71 14.92
N GLY A 100 0.21 -5.63 14.04
CA GLY A 100 -0.39 -6.95 13.90
C GLY A 100 -1.66 -6.95 13.05
N ASP A 101 -1.91 -5.89 12.29
CA ASP A 101 -3.06 -5.79 11.42
C ASP A 101 -2.83 -6.53 10.09
N GLY A 102 -3.92 -7.02 9.51
CA GLY A 102 -3.95 -7.55 8.15
C GLY A 102 -4.04 -6.44 7.13
N LEU A 103 -3.39 -6.61 5.98
CA LEU A 103 -3.50 -5.70 4.84
C LEU A 103 -3.50 -6.49 3.54
N CYS A 104 -4.12 -5.90 2.51
CA CYS A 104 -4.02 -6.34 1.12
C CYS A 104 -3.44 -5.19 0.32
N LEU A 105 -2.39 -5.46 -0.45
CA LEU A 105 -1.72 -4.49 -1.30
C LEU A 105 -1.78 -4.99 -2.74
N ILE A 106 -2.36 -4.17 -3.61
CA ILE A 106 -2.41 -4.42 -5.05
C ILE A 106 -1.52 -3.37 -5.70
N ASP A 107 -0.45 -3.83 -6.32
CA ASP A 107 0.56 -2.98 -6.93
C ASP A 107 0.88 -3.46 -8.36
N PRO A 108 0.46 -2.71 -9.40
CA PRO A 108 0.75 -3.04 -10.78
C PRO A 108 2.23 -3.00 -11.16
N HIS A 109 3.08 -2.33 -10.37
CA HIS A 109 4.50 -2.17 -10.65
C HIS A 109 5.40 -3.11 -9.85
N GLY A 110 4.88 -3.68 -8.75
CA GLY A 110 5.55 -4.64 -7.87
C GLY A 110 6.51 -4.02 -6.86
N ASP A 111 7.07 -2.84 -7.16
CA ASP A 111 8.06 -2.15 -6.33
C ASP A 111 7.54 -1.86 -4.92
N LEU A 112 6.32 -1.36 -4.78
CA LEU A 112 5.69 -1.07 -3.48
C LEU A 112 5.42 -2.36 -2.69
N ALA A 113 5.05 -3.45 -3.37
CA ALA A 113 4.78 -4.73 -2.71
C ALA A 113 6.06 -5.35 -2.12
N GLU A 114 7.15 -5.40 -2.89
CA GLU A 114 8.46 -5.86 -2.41
C GLU A 114 8.98 -5.01 -1.24
N ASP A 115 8.77 -3.70 -1.35
CA ASP A 115 9.14 -2.72 -0.35
C ASP A 115 8.41 -2.86 0.99
N VAL A 116 7.17 -3.36 0.98
CA VAL A 116 6.43 -3.70 2.21
C VAL A 116 6.84 -5.08 2.71
N LEU A 117 7.06 -6.03 1.80
CA LEU A 117 7.50 -7.39 2.12
C LEU A 117 8.81 -7.39 2.93
N ALA A 118 9.75 -6.51 2.58
CA ALA A 118 11.01 -6.33 3.29
C ALA A 118 10.87 -5.90 4.77
N TYR A 119 9.69 -5.41 5.18
CA TYR A 119 9.41 -4.92 6.53
C TYR A 119 8.51 -5.85 7.34
N ILE A 120 8.11 -6.99 6.78
CA ILE A 120 7.33 -7.99 7.50
C ILE A 120 8.19 -8.61 8.61
N PRO A 121 7.75 -8.59 9.88
CA PRO A 121 8.42 -9.28 10.98
C PRO A 121 8.54 -10.78 10.70
N LYS A 122 9.66 -11.38 11.11
CA LYS A 122 9.94 -12.81 10.85
C LYS A 122 8.85 -13.73 11.40
N GLU A 123 8.24 -13.33 12.52
CA GLU A 123 7.18 -14.07 13.19
C GLU A 123 5.91 -14.18 12.33
N ARG A 124 5.72 -13.25 11.39
CA ARG A 124 4.57 -13.18 10.46
C ARG A 124 4.86 -13.71 9.06
N ALA A 125 6.06 -14.25 8.81
CA ALA A 125 6.42 -14.72 7.47
C ALA A 125 5.47 -15.79 6.91
N LYS A 126 4.84 -16.59 7.79
CA LYS A 126 3.86 -17.62 7.41
C LYS A 126 2.47 -17.07 7.07
N ASP A 127 2.19 -15.82 7.43
CA ASP A 127 0.91 -15.16 7.16
C ASP A 127 0.90 -14.47 5.79
N VAL A 128 2.03 -14.44 5.08
CA VAL A 128 2.20 -13.68 3.85
C VAL A 128 1.84 -14.52 2.64
N VAL A 129 0.92 -14.00 1.84
CA VAL A 129 0.68 -14.45 0.47
C VAL A 129 1.25 -13.38 -0.47
N TYR A 130 2.28 -13.74 -1.22
CA TYR A 130 2.83 -12.91 -2.28
C TYR A 130 2.43 -13.50 -3.62
N PHE A 131 1.54 -12.81 -4.33
CA PHE A 131 1.03 -13.20 -5.63
C PHE A 131 1.56 -12.27 -6.71
N ASP A 132 2.45 -12.81 -7.55
CA ASP A 132 2.95 -12.14 -8.74
C ASP A 132 2.34 -12.81 -9.98
N ALA A 133 1.43 -12.10 -10.65
CA ALA A 133 0.75 -12.59 -11.84
C ALA A 133 1.68 -12.70 -13.07
N GLY A 134 2.88 -12.11 -13.04
CA GLY A 134 3.90 -12.23 -14.08
C GLY A 134 4.91 -13.36 -13.83
N ASN A 135 4.84 -14.04 -12.68
CA ASN A 135 5.80 -15.08 -12.32
C ASN A 135 5.34 -16.46 -12.82
N GLU A 136 5.90 -16.89 -13.95
CA GLU A 136 5.63 -18.20 -14.54
C GLU A 136 6.33 -19.36 -13.82
N ASP A 137 7.39 -19.10 -13.06
CA ASP A 137 8.11 -20.14 -12.29
C ASP A 137 7.33 -20.59 -11.04
N ARG A 138 6.49 -19.71 -10.51
CA ARG A 138 5.65 -19.97 -9.32
C ARG A 138 4.24 -19.43 -9.51
N PRO A 139 3.45 -20.01 -10.43
CA PRO A 139 2.10 -19.55 -10.69
C PRO A 139 1.19 -19.83 -9.49
N MET A 140 0.26 -18.91 -9.22
CA MET A 140 -0.82 -19.12 -8.28
C MET A 140 -2.14 -19.17 -9.06
N GLY A 141 -2.93 -20.22 -8.80
CA GLY A 141 -4.26 -20.35 -9.38
C GLY A 141 -5.29 -19.53 -8.61
N LEU A 142 -6.19 -18.88 -9.34
CA LEU A 142 -7.43 -18.32 -8.82
C LEU A 142 -8.58 -18.95 -9.61
N ASN A 143 -9.37 -19.80 -8.96
CA ASN A 143 -10.57 -20.33 -9.59
C ASN A 143 -11.73 -19.34 -9.34
N LEU A 144 -12.24 -18.71 -10.41
CA LEU A 144 -13.40 -17.84 -10.27
C LEU A 144 -14.64 -18.61 -9.82
N TYR A 145 -14.73 -19.92 -10.09
CA TYR A 145 -15.84 -20.79 -9.71
C TYR A 145 -15.71 -21.42 -8.32
N GLU A 146 -14.77 -20.98 -7.50
CA GLU A 146 -14.63 -21.49 -6.14
C GLU A 146 -15.80 -21.00 -5.26
N ILE A 147 -16.69 -21.94 -4.91
CA ILE A 147 -17.85 -21.72 -4.04
C ILE A 147 -17.89 -22.77 -2.92
N GLN A 148 -18.50 -22.42 -1.77
CA GLN A 148 -18.71 -23.37 -0.67
C GLN A 148 -20.13 -23.93 -0.64
N THR A 149 -21.10 -23.18 -1.14
CA THR A 149 -22.49 -23.61 -1.28
C THR A 149 -23.05 -23.24 -2.64
N LEU A 150 -24.04 -24.00 -3.11
CA LEU A 150 -24.68 -23.75 -4.42
C LEU A 150 -25.34 -22.36 -4.49
N ASP A 151 -25.80 -21.81 -3.36
CA ASP A 151 -26.37 -20.45 -3.27
C ASP A 151 -25.38 -19.35 -3.69
N GLU A 152 -24.08 -19.65 -3.74
CA GLU A 152 -23.05 -18.71 -4.19
C GLU A 152 -22.88 -18.66 -5.72
N ALA A 153 -23.39 -19.67 -6.43
CA ALA A 153 -23.14 -19.87 -7.86
C ALA A 153 -23.55 -18.65 -8.68
N ASP A 154 -24.76 -18.13 -8.49
CA ASP A 154 -25.25 -16.95 -9.21
C ASP A 154 -24.34 -15.73 -9.04
N ARG A 155 -23.89 -15.47 -7.81
CA ARG A 155 -23.00 -14.34 -7.50
C ARG A 155 -21.68 -14.49 -8.24
N VAL A 156 -21.04 -15.65 -8.08
CA VAL A 156 -19.74 -15.95 -8.68
C VAL A 156 -19.80 -15.90 -10.20
N VAL A 157 -20.85 -16.43 -10.82
CA VAL A 157 -21.05 -16.38 -12.27
C VAL A 157 -21.25 -14.95 -12.76
N ASN A 158 -22.03 -14.14 -12.03
CA ASN A 158 -22.20 -12.72 -12.38
C ASN A 158 -20.87 -11.95 -12.23
N ASP A 159 -20.09 -12.19 -11.17
CA ASP A 159 -18.77 -11.58 -10.98
C ASP A 159 -17.81 -11.95 -12.11
N ALA A 160 -17.78 -13.23 -12.51
CA ALA A 160 -17.01 -13.69 -13.66
C ALA A 160 -17.49 -13.01 -14.96
N THR A 161 -18.80 -12.90 -15.16
CA THR A 161 -19.39 -12.23 -16.34
C THR A 161 -18.95 -10.75 -16.41
N GLU A 162 -18.98 -10.04 -15.29
CA GLU A 162 -18.54 -8.64 -15.19
C GLU A 162 -17.04 -8.47 -15.44
N ILE A 163 -16.21 -9.41 -14.97
CA ILE A 163 -14.78 -9.44 -15.27
C ILE A 163 -14.56 -9.56 -16.79
N PHE A 164 -15.22 -10.51 -17.45
CA PHE A 164 -15.10 -10.70 -18.90
C PHE A 164 -15.61 -9.49 -19.67
N LEU A 165 -16.72 -8.88 -19.25
CA LEU A 165 -17.25 -7.67 -19.87
C LEU A 165 -16.27 -6.49 -19.77
N LYS A 166 -15.60 -6.31 -18.63
CA LYS A 166 -14.58 -5.27 -18.45
C LYS A 166 -13.31 -5.53 -19.27
N MET A 167 -12.93 -6.80 -19.43
CA MET A 167 -11.73 -7.20 -20.18
C MET A 167 -11.91 -7.10 -21.69
N PHE A 168 -13.05 -7.55 -22.22
CA PHE A 168 -13.26 -7.73 -23.65
C PHE A 168 -14.26 -6.75 -24.27
N GLY A 169 -15.02 -6.02 -23.46
CA GLY A 169 -16.05 -5.11 -23.93
C GLY A 169 -17.31 -5.81 -24.47
N PRO A 170 -18.44 -5.09 -24.58
CA PRO A 170 -19.70 -5.63 -25.08
C PRO A 170 -19.68 -6.00 -26.57
N GLU A 171 -18.70 -5.52 -27.33
CA GLU A 171 -18.51 -5.83 -28.75
C GLU A 171 -18.03 -7.26 -29.00
N ILE A 172 -17.16 -7.78 -28.11
CA ILE A 172 -16.69 -9.17 -28.15
C ILE A 172 -17.59 -10.04 -27.26
N PHE A 173 -17.87 -9.58 -26.04
CA PHE A 173 -18.68 -10.30 -25.06
C PHE A 173 -20.12 -9.79 -25.05
N GLY A 174 -20.79 -9.93 -26.20
CA GLY A 174 -22.16 -9.44 -26.41
C GLY A 174 -23.23 -10.24 -25.67
N PRO A 175 -24.50 -9.77 -25.67
CA PRO A 175 -25.57 -10.31 -24.82
C PRO A 175 -25.78 -11.83 -24.96
N ARG A 176 -25.69 -12.35 -26.19
CA ARG A 176 -25.85 -13.78 -26.44
C ARG A 176 -24.71 -14.63 -25.86
N LEU A 177 -23.47 -14.13 -25.95
CA LEU A 177 -22.31 -14.82 -25.39
C LEU A 177 -22.34 -14.78 -23.86
N GLN A 178 -22.84 -13.67 -23.28
CA GLN A 178 -23.09 -13.57 -21.84
C GLN A 178 -24.12 -14.61 -21.36
N GLU A 179 -25.22 -14.82 -22.09
CA GLU A 179 -26.22 -15.84 -21.75
C GLU A 179 -25.62 -17.26 -21.80
N TYR A 180 -24.87 -17.59 -22.87
CA TYR A 180 -24.20 -18.89 -22.96
C TYR A 180 -23.19 -19.10 -21.85
N PHE A 181 -22.36 -18.09 -21.58
CA PHE A 181 -21.41 -18.12 -20.48
C PHE A 181 -22.13 -18.33 -19.16
N LYS A 182 -23.16 -17.52 -18.85
CA LYS A 182 -23.91 -17.58 -17.60
C LYS A 182 -24.56 -18.94 -17.38
N TYR A 183 -25.40 -19.39 -18.30
CA TYR A 183 -26.14 -20.64 -18.13
C TYR A 183 -25.23 -21.87 -18.23
N GLY A 184 -24.17 -21.82 -19.04
CA GLY A 184 -23.15 -22.86 -19.06
C GLY A 184 -22.40 -22.95 -17.72
N SER A 185 -22.01 -21.80 -17.16
CA SER A 185 -21.35 -21.74 -15.85
C SER A 185 -22.24 -22.30 -14.73
N LEU A 186 -23.51 -21.89 -14.70
CA LEU A 186 -24.47 -22.39 -13.70
C LEU A 186 -24.68 -23.90 -13.82
N THR A 187 -24.76 -24.41 -15.06
CA THR A 187 -24.89 -25.86 -15.30
C THR A 187 -23.69 -26.63 -14.75
N LEU A 188 -22.48 -26.11 -14.90
CA LEU A 188 -21.27 -26.74 -14.36
C LEU A 188 -21.24 -26.68 -12.83
N LEU A 189 -21.73 -25.60 -12.24
CA LEU A 189 -21.75 -25.39 -10.79
C LEU A 189 -22.82 -26.21 -10.06
N GLU A 190 -23.78 -26.82 -10.76
CA GLU A 190 -24.68 -27.82 -10.16
C GLU A 190 -23.91 -28.97 -9.51
N ASP A 191 -22.73 -29.30 -10.04
CA ASP A 191 -21.80 -30.29 -9.47
C ASP A 191 -20.49 -29.63 -8.99
N PHE A 192 -20.63 -28.60 -8.14
CA PHE A 192 -19.48 -27.82 -7.66
C PHE A 192 -18.45 -28.63 -6.85
N GLU A 193 -18.80 -29.83 -6.37
CA GLU A 193 -17.86 -30.74 -5.70
C GLU A 193 -16.72 -31.19 -6.62
N ASP A 194 -16.98 -31.26 -7.93
CA ASP A 194 -15.98 -31.56 -8.97
C ASP A 194 -15.02 -30.38 -9.22
N ARG A 195 -15.23 -29.24 -8.55
CA ARG A 195 -14.43 -28.01 -8.65
C ARG A 195 -14.27 -27.54 -10.10
N PRO A 196 -15.39 -27.26 -10.80
CA PRO A 196 -15.34 -26.79 -12.16
C PRO A 196 -14.53 -25.49 -12.25
N THR A 197 -13.97 -25.25 -13.43
CA THR A 197 -13.19 -24.06 -13.76
C THR A 197 -13.79 -23.37 -14.98
N LEU A 198 -13.35 -22.14 -15.26
CA LEU A 198 -13.73 -21.43 -16.49
C LEU A 198 -13.42 -22.22 -17.77
N LEU A 199 -12.41 -23.10 -17.75
CA LEU A 199 -12.05 -23.93 -18.89
C LEU A 199 -13.15 -24.92 -19.25
N ASP A 200 -13.93 -25.36 -18.27
CA ASP A 200 -14.99 -26.34 -18.47
C ASP A 200 -16.19 -25.75 -19.21
N VAL A 201 -16.37 -24.41 -19.18
CA VAL A 201 -17.40 -23.74 -20.01
C VAL A 201 -17.13 -23.96 -21.48
N VAL A 202 -15.88 -23.84 -21.91
CA VAL A 202 -15.52 -24.06 -23.32
C VAL A 202 -15.81 -25.51 -23.71
N ARG A 203 -15.42 -26.45 -22.84
CA ARG A 203 -15.60 -27.90 -23.05
C ARG A 203 -17.08 -28.28 -23.16
N LEU A 204 -17.95 -27.69 -22.36
CA LEU A 204 -19.40 -27.90 -22.41
C LEU A 204 -20.00 -27.68 -23.81
N PHE A 205 -19.39 -26.82 -24.64
CA PHE A 205 -19.85 -26.51 -25.98
C PHE A 205 -19.06 -27.21 -27.10
N THR A 206 -17.95 -27.88 -26.79
CA THR A 206 -17.05 -28.48 -27.80
C THR A 206 -16.89 -29.99 -27.70
N ASP A 207 -17.08 -30.55 -26.51
CA ASP A 207 -16.87 -31.98 -26.18
C ASP A 207 -18.22 -32.65 -25.85
#